data_AF-A0A943TP49-F1
#
_entry.id   AF-A0A943TP49-F1
#
_cell.length_a   1.000
_cell.length_b   1.000
_cell.length_c   1.000
_cell.angle_alpha   90.00
_cell.angle_beta   90.00
_cell.angle_gamma   90.00
#
_symmetry.space_group_name_H-M   'P 1'
#
loop_
_entity.id
_entity.type
_entity.pdbx_description
1 polymer ?
#
loop_
_entity_poly.entity_id
_entity_poly.type
_entity_poly.pdbx_seq_one_letter_code
_entity_poly.pdbx_strand_id
1 'polypeptide(L)' 'SRTNFAKEISALLRETYGSKIKVFGTEIPHSVRAKEISAEGKSIFAHDPGGKVAEGYRNLTKEVLKLEKQREKNRAGLGR' A
#
# COMPACT_ATOMS: atom_id res chain seq x y z
N SER A 1 -16.78 -14.88 1.90
CA SER A 1 -15.75 -15.60 2.69
C SER A 1 -14.30 -15.15 2.44
N ARG A 2 -13.88 -14.80 1.21
CA ARG A 2 -12.50 -14.33 0.91
C ARG A 2 -12.13 -12.95 1.48
N THR A 3 -13.12 -12.11 1.82
CA THR A 3 -12.94 -10.73 2.31
C THR A 3 -12.75 -10.62 3.81
N ASN A 4 -13.32 -11.51 4.61
CA ASN A 4 -13.20 -11.43 6.08
C ASN A 4 -11.83 -11.91 6.55
N PHE A 5 -11.33 -13.00 5.96
CA PHE A 5 -10.01 -13.53 6.29
C PHE A 5 -8.88 -12.55 5.97
N ALA A 6 -8.97 -11.85 4.84
CA ALA A 6 -8.00 -10.80 4.50
C ALA A 6 -8.00 -9.65 5.52
N LYS A 7 -9.20 -9.23 5.97
CA LYS A 7 -9.34 -8.19 7.01
C LYS A 7 -8.78 -8.66 8.36
N GLU A 8 -9.07 -9.90 8.75
CA GLU A 8 -8.58 -10.48 10.01
C GLU A 8 -7.05 -10.60 10.00
N ILE A 9 -6.45 -11.05 8.89
CA ILE A 9 -4.99 -11.12 8.75
C ILE A 9 -4.37 -9.71 8.78
N SER A 10 -4.94 -8.75 8.05
CA SER A 10 -4.46 -7.36 8.07
C SER A 10 -4.54 -6.77 9.49
N ALA A 11 -5.62 -7.02 10.22
CA ALA A 11 -5.78 -6.58 11.59
C ALA A 11 -4.76 -7.25 12.53
N LEU A 12 -4.60 -8.57 12.45
CA LEU A 12 -3.64 -9.32 13.26
C LEU A 12 -2.19 -8.88 12.99
N LEU A 13 -1.82 -8.62 11.73
CA LEU A 13 -0.51 -8.09 11.37
C LEU A 13 -0.28 -6.71 11.99
N ARG A 14 -1.28 -5.83 11.94
CA ARG A 14 -1.20 -4.48 12.55
C ARG A 14 -1.15 -4.55 14.08
N GLU A 15 -1.88 -5.46 14.70
CA GLU A 15 -1.88 -5.63 16.15
C GLU A 15 -0.56 -6.24 16.66
N THR A 16 -0.09 -7.29 16.00
CA THR A 16 1.11 -8.04 16.41
C THR A 16 2.40 -7.27 16.10
N TYR A 17 2.45 -6.64 14.92
CA TYR A 17 3.68 -6.01 14.41
C TYR A 17 3.58 -4.49 14.27
N GLY A 18 2.40 -3.86 14.37
CA GLY A 18 2.27 -2.41 14.17
C GLY A 18 3.09 -1.57 15.14
N SER A 19 3.44 -2.11 16.31
CA SER A 19 4.32 -1.48 17.29
C SER A 19 5.81 -1.53 16.91
N LYS A 20 6.23 -2.53 16.13
CA LYS A 20 7.64 -2.77 15.74
C LYS A 20 7.93 -2.42 14.29
N ILE A 21 6.93 -2.55 13.42
CA ILE A 21 7.01 -2.37 11.97
C ILE A 21 5.88 -1.42 11.57
N LYS A 22 6.22 -0.31 10.92
CA LYS A 22 5.22 0.60 10.37
C LYS A 22 4.55 -0.04 9.17
N VAL A 23 3.30 -0.49 9.37
CA VAL A 23 2.46 -1.05 8.31
C VAL A 23 1.63 0.08 7.69
N PHE A 24 1.75 0.27 6.37
CA PHE A 24 0.96 1.28 5.64
C PHE A 24 -0.54 1.00 5.75
N GLY A 25 -1.36 2.04 5.84
CA GLY A 25 -2.82 1.94 5.89
C GLY A 25 -3.42 1.49 4.56
N THR A 26 -2.74 1.78 3.45
CA THR A 26 -3.20 1.38 2.12
C THR A 26 -2.97 -0.11 1.85
N GLU A 27 -4.05 -0.82 1.52
CA GLU A 27 -4.02 -2.24 1.16
C GLU A 27 -4.25 -2.40 -0.35
N ILE A 28 -3.41 -3.20 -1.01
CA ILE A 28 -3.58 -3.52 -2.43
C ILE A 28 -4.52 -4.71 -2.56
N PRO A 29 -5.71 -4.55 -3.18
CA PRO A 29 -6.68 -5.62 -3.26
C PRO A 29 -6.19 -6.72 -4.19
N HIS A 30 -6.45 -7.97 -3.79
CA HIS A 30 -6.19 -9.12 -4.64
C HIS A 30 -7.10 -9.08 -5.88
N SER A 31 -6.51 -9.09 -7.08
CA SER A 31 -7.26 -9.03 -8.34
C SER A 31 -6.63 -9.94 -9.39
N VAL A 32 -7.46 -10.51 -10.27
CA VAL A 32 -6.99 -11.27 -11.43
C VAL A 32 -6.24 -10.36 -12.39
N ARG A 33 -6.74 -9.12 -12.60
CA ARG A 33 -6.08 -8.09 -13.40
C ARG A 33 -4.68 -7.75 -12.89
N ALA A 34 -4.48 -7.78 -11.57
CA ALA A 34 -3.16 -7.60 -10.96
C ALA A 34 -2.20 -8.75 -11.27
N LYS A 35 -2.70 -9.96 -11.53
CA LYS A 35 -1.89 -11.12 -11.93
C LYS A 35 -1.62 -11.11 -13.42
N GLU A 36 -2.59 -10.72 -14.24
CA GLU A 36 -2.47 -10.59 -15.69
C GLU A 36 -1.36 -9.60 -16.07
N ILE A 37 -1.30 -8.45 -15.41
CA ILE A 37 -0.24 -7.46 -15.68
C ILE A 37 1.17 -7.99 -15.40
N SER A 38 1.31 -8.87 -14.41
CA SER A 38 2.58 -9.51 -14.06
C SER A 38 3.00 -10.51 -15.12
N ALA A 39 2.03 -11.15 -15.79
CA ALA A 39 2.28 -12.05 -16.91
C ALA A 39 2.52 -11.30 -18.23
N GLU A 40 1.81 -10.20 -18.47
CA GLU A 40 1.95 -9.38 -19.67
C GLU A 40 3.16 -8.42 -19.64
N GLY A 41 3.76 -8.20 -18.47
CA GLY A 41 4.88 -7.25 -18.32
C GLY A 41 4.47 -5.79 -18.50
N LYS A 42 3.19 -5.46 -18.25
CA LYS A 42 2.66 -4.09 -18.39
C LYS A 42 2.29 -3.52 -17.03
N SER A 43 2.25 -2.20 -16.93
CA SER A 43 1.81 -1.54 -15.71
C SER A 43 0.30 -1.71 -15.50
N ILE A 44 -0.14 -1.84 -14.24
CA ILE A 44 -1.57 -1.82 -13.88
C ILE A 44 -2.26 -0.54 -14.34
N PHE A 45 -1.53 0.56 -14.44
CA PHE A 45 -2.08 1.83 -14.92
C PHE A 45 -2.37 1.81 -16.42
N ALA A 46 -1.63 1.00 -17.18
CA ALA A 46 -1.87 0.85 -18.62
C ALA A 46 -2.95 -0.21 -18.89
N HIS A 47 -3.00 -1.27 -18.09
CA HIS A 47 -3.95 -2.38 -18.25
C HIS A 47 -5.33 -2.06 -17.69
N ASP A 48 -5.41 -1.44 -16.51
CA ASP A 48 -6.65 -1.14 -15.81
C ASP A 48 -6.54 0.18 -15.03
N PRO A 49 -6.49 1.33 -15.72
CA PRO A 49 -6.25 2.65 -15.10
C PRO A 49 -7.29 3.03 -14.03
N GLY A 50 -8.54 2.56 -14.18
CA GLY A 50 -9.65 2.79 -13.24
C GLY A 50 -9.90 1.62 -12.29
N GLY A 51 -9.01 0.62 -12.29
CA GLY A 51 -9.13 -0.57 -11.46
C GLY A 51 -8.86 -0.29 -9.99
N LYS A 52 -9.52 -1.05 -9.10
CA LYS A 52 -9.26 -1.01 -7.65
C LYS A 52 -7.79 -1.25 -7.29
N VAL A 53 -7.06 -2.00 -8.12
CA VAL A 53 -5.62 -2.26 -7.94
C VAL A 53 -4.80 -1.02 -8.27
N ALA A 54 -5.08 -0.37 -9.40
CA ALA A 54 -4.42 0.87 -9.79
C ALA A 54 -4.69 1.96 -8.74
N GLU A 55 -5.92 2.06 -8.26
CA GLU A 55 -6.27 2.98 -7.18
C GLU A 55 -5.52 2.66 -5.88
N GLY A 56 -5.43 1.38 -5.50
CA GLY A 56 -4.63 0.93 -4.37
C GLY A 56 -3.17 1.38 -4.48
N TYR A 57 -2.54 1.18 -5.64
CA TYR A 57 -1.16 1.64 -5.86
C TYR A 57 -1.03 3.17 -5.80
N ARG A 58 -1.99 3.93 -6.35
CA ARG A 58 -1.99 5.41 -6.26
C ARG A 58 -2.06 5.86 -4.80
N ASN A 59 -2.93 5.25 -4.00
CA ASN A 59 -3.09 5.60 -2.60
C ASN A 59 -1.83 5.27 -1.79
N LEU A 60 -1.20 4.13 -2.08
CA LEU A 60 0.05 3.74 -1.45
C LEU A 60 1.16 4.74 -1.76
N THR A 61 1.32 5.14 -3.03
CA THR A 61 2.32 6.15 -3.42
C THR A 61 2.08 7.48 -2.70
N LYS A 62 0.82 7.93 -2.56
CA LYS A 62 0.49 9.15 -1.82
C LYS A 62 0.87 9.03 -0.33
N GLU A 63 0.63 7.88 0.28
CA GLU A 63 0.97 7.62 1.68
C GLU A 63 2.49 7.65 1.91
N VAL A 64 3.26 6.99 1.03
CA VAL A 64 4.73 6.99 1.07
C VAL A 64 5.29 8.41 0.92
N LEU A 65 4.82 9.18 -0.07
CA LEU A 65 5.30 10.56 -0.28
C LEU A 65 5.00 11.47 0.91
N LYS A 66 3.85 11.29 1.58
CA LYS A 66 3.53 12.05 2.81
C LYS A 66 4.46 11.65 3.96
N LEU A 67 4.74 10.36 4.11
CA LEU A 67 5.65 9.87 5.14
C LEU A 67 7.10 10.32 4.91
N GLU A 68 7.58 10.34 3.68
CA GLU A 68 8.91 10.87 3.35
C GLU A 68 9.02 12.36 3.66
N LYS A 69 8.04 13.17 3.26
CA LYS A 69 7.99 14.61 3.62
C LYS A 69 7.99 14.82 5.13
N GLN A 70 7.28 13.97 5.89
CA GLN A 70 7.29 14.03 7.35
C GLN A 70 8.65 13.62 7.94
N ARG A 71 9.29 12.59 7.40
CA ARG A 71 10.63 12.16 7.82
C ARG A 71 11.69 13.22 7.53
N GLU A 72 11.61 13.87 6.38
CA GLU A 72 12.52 14.95 5.99
C GLU A 72 12.40 16.16 6.93
N LYS A 73 11.16 16.56 7.28
CA LYS A 73 10.90 17.60 8.29
C LYS A 73 11.42 17.22 9.68
N ASN A 74 11.20 15.99 10.12
CA ASN A 74 11.69 15.51 11.41
C ASN A 74 13.22 15.45 11.46
N ARG A 75 13.89 15.13 10.34
CA ARG A 75 15.36 15.14 10.23
C ARG A 75 15.91 16.56 10.24
N ALA A 76 15.24 17.50 9.56
CA ALA A 76 15.62 18.92 9.55
C ALA A 76 15.42 19.61 10.91
N GLY A 77 14.50 19.12 11.76
CA GLY A 77 14.27 19.64 13.11
C GLY A 77 15.24 19.15 14.19
N LEU A 78 16.00 18.08 13.93
CA LEU A 78 16.97 17.50 14.88
C LEU A 78 18.38 18.11 14.78
N GLY A 79 18.57 19.08 13.88
CA GLY A 79 19.85 19.77 13.63
C GLY A 79 19.90 21.22 14.14
N ARG A 80 19.03 21.61 15.07
CA ARG A 80 19.06 22.92 15.73
C ARG A 80 19.31 22.77 17.22
#